data_AF-A0A8J3FN92-F1
#
_entry.id   AF-A0A8J3FN92-F1
#
_cell.length_a   1.000
_cell.length_b   1.000
_cell.length_c   1.000
_cell.angle_alpha   90.00
_cell.angle_beta   90.00
_cell.angle_gamma   90.00
#
_symmetry.space_group_name_H-M   'P 1'
#
loop_
_entity.id
_entity.type
_entity.pdbx_description
1 polymer ?
#
loop_
_entity_poly.entity_id
_entity_poly.type
_entity_poly.pdbx_seq_one_letter_code
_entity_poly.pdbx_strand_id
1 'polypeptide(L)'
;MRPIARASWWNAATAQYTLGELLSQSGTYVSATAQAWVVLSATQDPLSLGIFMALRYGPAALVTPWIGALVDGRNPRRVLQMSNLLQMAFALAAGALALSPGTLAFWPFALVGAGSQVLAVAEYASRTAYLTALVSDEHRAQFVGATTSASSVGRVVGPMIAGVMLSVAPSGLCFVVDAVTFLLSFLLLPRGHHRARTTTRASLRESFQVVWHLPAVRDLLLVFALVSLVSFNVATLVPLFVRDDYLNDPKALALFNATFGIGSVAGGLLRATVRASPAVTTVCGLALFGVAFAAAGAGGPPWSVGALLFAAGFGRLLFAASSNAMLVTGVAEGRRGFVGSLYAFAFTGVTPVGALLVASSSAAVGAGATISVAGGFAAVAAGAYAVRLARTPRAAHPHAHPAPKTARKAETMTIDDPIRFVRERAITLSMRPGKIEAVQRIAREVEKTQISGVFVETGVALGGSAIVLAKAKTPERELRLYDVYDLIPAPGENDDQRSHDDYSKLLAKQADRPSVANYLAHTEDMLEYVKTNFRRAGIDVQKENVHFIRGLFDETLVIDEPVALAHVDCDWYDPVSLCIERLRDHISLGGVVVFDDYGTYGGAKRAVDSWLAVDDRFEVIHHDRSLAVRRR
;
A
#
# COMPACT_ATOMS: atom_id res chain seq x y z
N MET A 1 -30.63 27.82 0.93
CA MET A 1 -29.38 27.58 0.19
C MET A 1 -29.46 26.19 -0.44
N ARG A 2 -29.24 26.06 -1.76
CA ARG A 2 -29.21 24.74 -2.42
C ARG A 2 -27.98 23.97 -1.94
N PRO A 3 -28.05 22.64 -1.74
CA PRO A 3 -26.89 21.86 -1.34
C PRO A 3 -25.85 21.94 -2.46
N ILE A 4 -24.63 22.33 -2.12
CA ILE A 4 -23.48 22.24 -3.02
C ILE A 4 -23.28 20.74 -3.26
N ALA A 5 -23.69 20.26 -4.44
CA ALA A 5 -23.46 18.89 -4.85
C ALA A 5 -21.96 18.59 -4.72
N ARG A 6 -21.60 17.66 -3.83
CA ARG A 6 -20.24 17.10 -3.75
C ARG A 6 -19.87 16.64 -5.16
N ALA A 7 -18.92 17.31 -5.80
CA ALA A 7 -18.47 16.92 -7.12
C ALA A 7 -17.96 15.47 -7.02
N SER A 8 -18.66 14.54 -7.69
CA SER A 8 -18.26 13.14 -7.76
C SER A 8 -16.82 13.04 -8.26
N TRP A 9 -15.96 12.35 -7.50
CA TRP A 9 -14.59 12.03 -7.94
C TRP A 9 -14.59 11.25 -9.26
N TRP A 10 -15.68 10.53 -9.53
CA TRP A 10 -15.97 9.93 -10.82
C TRP A 10 -16.58 10.99 -11.75
N ASN A 11 -15.73 11.60 -12.58
CA ASN A 11 -16.10 12.57 -13.61
C ASN A 11 -15.67 12.08 -15.00
N ALA A 12 -15.94 12.86 -16.05
CA ALA A 12 -15.60 12.50 -17.42
C ALA A 12 -14.09 12.22 -17.60
N ALA A 13 -13.20 13.00 -16.98
CA ALA A 13 -11.75 12.83 -17.10
C ALA A 13 -11.27 11.53 -16.42
N THR A 14 -11.73 11.25 -15.19
CA THR A 14 -11.37 10.01 -14.50
C THR A 14 -11.96 8.79 -15.21
N ALA A 15 -13.19 8.88 -15.71
CA ALA A 15 -13.82 7.79 -16.46
C ALA A 15 -13.11 7.51 -17.80
N GLN A 16 -12.77 8.56 -18.56
CA GLN A 16 -11.99 8.43 -19.80
C GLN A 16 -10.64 7.77 -19.55
N TYR A 17 -9.92 8.18 -18.50
CA TYR A 17 -8.65 7.57 -18.13
C TYR A 17 -8.82 6.08 -17.77
N THR A 18 -9.76 5.75 -16.89
CA THR A 18 -9.99 4.35 -16.47
C THR A 18 -10.42 3.46 -17.64
N LEU A 19 -11.21 3.97 -18.58
CA LEU A 19 -11.56 3.26 -19.81
C LEU A 19 -10.34 3.06 -20.72
N GLY A 20 -9.53 4.11 -20.92
CA GLY A 20 -8.29 4.03 -21.68
C GLY A 20 -7.34 2.96 -21.13
N GLU A 21 -7.18 2.91 -19.80
CA GLU A 21 -6.39 1.91 -19.09
C GLU A 21 -6.91 0.48 -19.30
N LEU A 22 -8.23 0.27 -19.15
CA LEU A 22 -8.85 -1.03 -19.37
C LEU A 22 -8.57 -1.54 -20.79
N LEU A 23 -8.75 -0.68 -21.79
CA LEU A 23 -8.55 -1.00 -23.19
C LEU A 23 -7.07 -1.32 -23.49
N SER A 24 -6.13 -0.45 -23.13
CA SER A 24 -4.70 -0.67 -23.41
C SER A 24 -4.15 -1.91 -22.68
N GLN A 25 -4.60 -2.16 -21.46
CA GLN A 25 -4.21 -3.37 -20.73
C GLN A 25 -4.80 -4.63 -21.34
N SER A 26 -6.01 -4.55 -21.91
CA SER A 26 -6.60 -5.67 -22.65
C SER A 26 -5.78 -5.96 -23.92
N GLY A 27 -5.50 -4.93 -24.73
CA GLY A 27 -4.69 -5.06 -25.94
C GLY A 27 -3.29 -5.61 -25.67
N THR A 28 -2.60 -5.10 -24.66
CA THR A 28 -1.24 -5.54 -24.29
C THR A 28 -1.18 -7.05 -24.07
N TYR A 29 -2.20 -7.61 -23.40
CA TYR A 29 -2.27 -9.03 -23.12
C TYR A 29 -2.82 -9.85 -24.30
N VAL A 30 -3.63 -9.24 -25.19
CA VAL A 30 -3.95 -9.84 -26.50
C VAL A 30 -2.65 -10.08 -27.29
N SER A 31 -1.83 -9.05 -27.43
CA SER A 31 -0.51 -9.15 -28.06
C SER A 31 0.41 -10.10 -27.31
N ALA A 32 0.37 -10.14 -25.98
CA ALA A 32 1.20 -11.06 -25.20
C ALA A 32 0.96 -12.52 -25.57
N THR A 33 -0.31 -12.93 -25.59
CA THR A 33 -0.71 -14.28 -25.99
C THR A 33 -0.42 -14.55 -27.46
N ALA A 34 -0.70 -13.58 -28.34
CA ALA A 34 -0.44 -13.74 -29.77
C ALA A 34 1.06 -13.88 -30.10
N GLN A 35 1.95 -13.13 -29.43
CA GLN A 35 3.40 -13.28 -29.66
C GLN A 35 3.90 -14.68 -29.27
N ALA A 36 3.44 -15.21 -28.14
CA ALA A 36 3.77 -16.57 -27.70
C ALA A 36 3.32 -17.61 -28.73
N TRP A 37 2.09 -17.46 -29.22
CA TRP A 37 1.51 -18.32 -30.25
C TRP A 37 2.24 -18.25 -31.59
N VAL A 38 2.57 -17.05 -32.06
CA VAL A 38 3.27 -16.83 -33.34
C VAL A 38 4.65 -17.48 -33.33
N VAL A 39 5.42 -17.27 -32.25
CA VAL A 39 6.75 -17.88 -32.12
C VAL A 39 6.62 -19.39 -32.10
N LEU A 40 5.74 -19.95 -31.26
CA LEU A 40 5.61 -21.39 -31.15
C LEU A 40 5.07 -22.04 -32.42
N SER A 41 4.09 -21.42 -33.08
CA SER A 41 3.51 -21.95 -34.32
C SER A 41 4.53 -21.94 -35.46
N ALA A 42 5.41 -20.93 -35.50
CA ALA A 42 6.42 -20.80 -36.54
C ALA A 42 7.65 -21.69 -36.31
N THR A 43 8.13 -21.83 -35.06
CA THR A 43 9.34 -22.61 -34.77
C THR A 43 9.05 -24.07 -34.43
N GLN A 44 7.85 -24.36 -33.91
CA GLN A 44 7.48 -25.66 -33.33
C GLN A 44 8.47 -26.15 -32.26
N ASP A 45 9.26 -25.26 -31.67
CA ASP A 45 10.33 -25.56 -30.73
C ASP A 45 10.10 -24.87 -29.37
N PRO A 46 10.07 -25.60 -28.23
CA PRO A 46 9.86 -24.98 -26.93
C PRO A 46 10.99 -24.03 -26.54
N LEU A 47 12.23 -24.37 -26.87
CA LEU A 47 13.39 -23.57 -26.48
C LEU A 47 13.35 -22.19 -27.13
N SER A 48 12.98 -22.12 -28.41
CA SER A 48 12.75 -20.87 -29.13
C SER A 48 11.70 -19.98 -28.44
N LEU A 49 10.59 -20.57 -27.95
CA LEU A 49 9.59 -19.83 -27.18
C LEU A 49 10.16 -19.34 -25.84
N GLY A 50 10.95 -20.18 -25.14
CA GLY A 50 11.63 -19.79 -23.91
C GLY A 50 12.61 -18.63 -24.11
N ILE A 51 13.43 -18.69 -25.16
CA ILE A 51 14.38 -17.63 -25.54
C ILE A 51 13.61 -16.35 -25.87
N PHE A 52 12.54 -16.45 -26.64
CA PHE A 52 11.69 -15.30 -26.96
C PHE A 52 11.13 -14.63 -25.70
N MET A 53 10.58 -15.41 -24.76
CA MET A 53 10.07 -14.88 -23.49
C MET A 53 11.17 -14.24 -22.64
N ALA A 54 12.35 -14.84 -22.60
CA ALA A 54 13.50 -14.29 -21.89
C ALA A 54 13.97 -12.96 -22.49
N LEU A 55 14.07 -12.88 -23.83
CA LEU A 55 14.41 -11.64 -24.52
C LEU A 55 13.34 -10.57 -24.37
N ARG A 56 12.07 -10.98 -24.31
CA ARG A 56 10.94 -10.07 -24.12
C ARG A 56 10.95 -9.42 -22.73
N TYR A 57 11.11 -10.20 -21.66
CA TYR A 57 11.00 -9.69 -20.29
C TYR A 57 12.34 -9.29 -19.65
N GLY A 58 13.46 -9.87 -20.09
CA GLY A 58 14.79 -9.67 -19.50
C GLY A 58 15.27 -8.22 -19.52
N PRO A 59 15.30 -7.54 -20.69
CA PRO A 59 15.70 -6.14 -20.78
C PRO A 59 14.82 -5.23 -19.92
N ALA A 60 13.51 -5.47 -19.90
CA ALA A 60 12.57 -4.70 -19.07
C ALA A 60 12.87 -4.86 -17.57
N ALA A 61 13.15 -6.09 -17.12
CA ALA A 61 13.53 -6.37 -15.73
C ALA A 61 14.84 -5.66 -15.35
N LEU A 62 15.82 -5.63 -16.25
CA LEU A 62 17.08 -4.91 -16.03
C LEU A 62 16.82 -3.40 -15.95
N VAL A 63 16.07 -2.81 -16.87
CA VAL A 63 15.89 -1.35 -16.94
C VAL A 63 14.99 -0.79 -15.80
N THR A 64 14.16 -1.63 -15.18
CA THR A 64 13.17 -1.24 -14.15
C THR A 64 13.72 -0.32 -13.04
N PRO A 65 14.89 -0.57 -12.40
CA PRO A 65 15.41 0.30 -11.35
C PRO A 65 15.78 1.71 -11.80
N TRP A 66 16.10 1.90 -13.08
CA TRP A 66 16.52 3.17 -13.65
C TRP A 66 15.36 3.98 -14.27
N ILE A 67 14.20 3.36 -14.45
CA ILE A 67 13.05 3.99 -15.10
C ILE A 67 12.47 5.17 -14.32
N GLY A 68 12.59 5.19 -12.99
CA GLY A 68 12.19 6.35 -12.18
C GLY A 68 12.92 7.64 -12.62
N ALA A 69 14.23 7.54 -12.89
CA ALA A 69 15.03 8.67 -13.36
C ALA A 69 14.67 9.12 -14.79
N LEU A 70 14.07 8.24 -15.60
CA LEU A 70 13.53 8.58 -16.92
C LEU A 70 12.23 9.38 -16.83
N VAL A 71 11.47 9.25 -15.74
CA VAL A 71 10.20 9.98 -15.55
C VAL A 71 10.39 11.22 -14.67
N ASP A 72 11.40 11.24 -13.81
CA ASP A 72 11.73 12.36 -12.94
C ASP A 72 11.93 13.67 -13.71
N GLY A 73 11.27 14.74 -13.25
CA GLY A 73 11.37 16.09 -13.82
C GLY A 73 10.66 16.29 -15.16
N ARG A 74 10.10 15.23 -15.78
CA ARG A 74 9.34 15.31 -17.03
C ARG A 74 7.85 15.46 -16.76
N ASN A 75 7.12 16.00 -17.73
CA ASN A 75 5.66 16.05 -17.65
C ASN A 75 5.09 14.63 -17.81
N PRO A 76 4.46 14.04 -16.78
CA PRO A 76 4.03 12.64 -16.80
C PRO A 76 3.03 12.36 -17.93
N ARG A 77 2.21 13.36 -18.29
CA ARG A 77 1.26 13.25 -19.40
C ARG A 77 1.98 13.07 -20.75
N ARG A 78 3.03 13.85 -21.00
CA ARG A 78 3.78 13.78 -22.27
C ARG A 78 4.51 12.45 -22.40
N VAL A 79 5.12 11.98 -21.30
CA VAL A 79 5.78 10.68 -21.29
C VAL A 79 4.77 9.56 -21.57
N LEU A 80 3.60 9.60 -20.92
CA LEU A 80 2.53 8.61 -21.15
C LEU A 80 2.00 8.64 -22.59
N GLN A 81 1.82 9.84 -23.18
CA GLN A 81 1.46 9.99 -24.60
C GLN A 81 2.50 9.37 -25.54
N MET A 82 3.77 9.67 -25.32
CA MET A 82 4.87 9.10 -26.11
C MET A 82 4.94 7.58 -25.95
N SER A 83 4.77 7.06 -24.73
CA SER A 83 4.72 5.62 -24.47
C SER A 83 3.58 4.94 -25.21
N ASN A 84 2.38 5.51 -25.22
CA ASN A 84 1.24 4.95 -25.96
C ASN A 84 1.50 4.91 -27.47
N LEU A 85 2.04 5.99 -28.06
CA LEU A 85 2.35 6.04 -29.49
C LEU A 85 3.47 5.06 -29.87
N LEU A 86 4.51 4.94 -29.04
CA LEU A 86 5.58 3.99 -29.28
C LEU A 86 5.07 2.55 -29.14
N GLN A 87 4.29 2.23 -28.11
CA GLN A 87 3.70 0.89 -27.96
C GLN A 87 2.78 0.54 -29.13
N MET A 88 1.98 1.50 -29.63
CA MET A 88 1.22 1.34 -30.88
C MET A 88 2.12 1.00 -32.06
N ALA A 89 3.25 1.70 -32.23
CA ALA A 89 4.21 1.41 -33.31
C ALA A 89 4.83 0.01 -33.18
N PHE A 90 5.20 -0.42 -31.97
CA PHE A 90 5.70 -1.76 -31.71
C PHE A 90 4.64 -2.84 -31.99
N ALA A 91 3.38 -2.60 -31.61
CA ALA A 91 2.28 -3.50 -31.93
C ALA A 91 2.08 -3.61 -33.45
N LEU A 92 2.05 -2.50 -34.19
CA LEU A 92 1.98 -2.52 -35.65
C LEU A 92 3.18 -3.23 -36.30
N ALA A 93 4.39 -3.02 -35.78
CA ALA A 93 5.58 -3.72 -36.25
C ALA A 93 5.49 -5.24 -36.01
N ALA A 94 5.00 -5.66 -34.84
CA ALA A 94 4.73 -7.07 -34.55
C ALA A 94 3.68 -7.65 -35.51
N GLY A 95 2.61 -6.89 -35.79
CA GLY A 95 1.57 -7.24 -36.75
C GLY A 95 2.10 -7.42 -38.17
N ALA A 96 2.91 -6.48 -38.65
CA ALA A 96 3.54 -6.54 -39.97
C ALA A 96 4.46 -7.76 -40.10
N LEU A 97 5.29 -8.03 -39.08
CA LEU A 97 6.16 -9.20 -39.06
C LEU A 97 5.38 -10.53 -38.98
N ALA A 98 4.28 -10.57 -38.25
CA ALA A 98 3.43 -11.75 -38.11
C ALA A 98 2.59 -12.05 -39.37
N LEU A 99 2.25 -11.03 -40.16
CA LEU A 99 1.55 -11.17 -41.45
C LEU A 99 2.50 -11.38 -42.62
N SER A 100 3.81 -11.18 -42.43
CA SER A 100 4.79 -11.32 -43.50
C SER A 100 4.74 -12.74 -44.08
N PRO A 101 4.62 -12.88 -45.42
CA PRO A 101 4.73 -14.18 -46.06
C PRO A 101 6.11 -14.81 -45.78
N GLY A 102 6.13 -16.12 -45.48
CA GLY A 102 7.37 -16.89 -45.31
C GLY A 102 7.68 -17.30 -43.87
N THR A 103 8.95 -17.60 -43.60
CA THR A 103 9.42 -17.97 -42.26
C THR A 103 9.46 -16.75 -41.34
N LEU A 104 9.04 -16.93 -40.08
CA LEU A 104 9.05 -15.86 -39.09
C LEU A 104 10.46 -15.29 -38.95
N ALA A 105 10.60 -13.98 -39.15
CA ALA A 105 11.82 -13.25 -38.84
C ALA A 105 11.99 -13.17 -37.30
N PHE A 106 12.47 -14.27 -36.70
CA PHE A 106 12.50 -14.47 -35.26
C PHE A 106 13.21 -13.34 -34.51
N TRP A 107 14.40 -12.94 -34.97
CA TRP A 107 15.19 -11.90 -34.30
C TRP A 107 14.53 -10.52 -34.34
N PRO A 108 14.08 -9.99 -35.50
CA PRO A 108 13.27 -8.77 -35.53
C PRO A 108 12.02 -8.86 -34.64
N PHE A 109 11.31 -9.99 -34.65
CA PHE A 109 10.12 -10.18 -33.84
C PHE A 109 10.43 -10.17 -32.33
N ALA A 110 11.51 -10.81 -31.92
CA ALA A 110 12.01 -10.80 -30.53
C ALA A 110 12.44 -9.40 -30.08
N LEU A 111 13.11 -8.62 -30.95
CA LEU A 111 13.50 -7.24 -30.66
C LEU A 111 12.27 -6.32 -30.49
N VAL A 112 11.25 -6.50 -31.33
CA VAL A 112 9.97 -5.79 -31.19
C VAL A 112 9.28 -6.16 -29.87
N GLY A 113 9.24 -7.44 -29.52
CA GLY A 113 8.73 -7.91 -28.23
C GLY A 113 9.47 -7.31 -27.03
N ALA A 114 10.80 -7.30 -27.06
CA ALA A 114 11.65 -6.70 -26.04
C ALA A 114 11.43 -5.19 -25.88
N GLY A 115 11.42 -4.46 -27.00
CA GLY A 115 11.17 -3.02 -27.02
C GLY A 115 9.80 -2.65 -26.46
N SER A 116 8.76 -3.41 -26.81
CA SER A 116 7.41 -3.22 -26.27
C SER A 116 7.37 -3.34 -24.74
N GLN A 117 8.09 -4.30 -24.15
CA GLN A 117 8.09 -4.48 -22.70
C GLN A 117 8.94 -3.45 -21.95
N VAL A 118 10.05 -2.99 -22.53
CA VAL A 118 10.82 -1.88 -21.95
C VAL A 118 9.93 -0.63 -21.86
N LEU A 119 9.14 -0.37 -22.90
CA LEU A 119 8.19 0.74 -22.91
C LEU A 119 7.04 0.56 -21.91
N ALA A 120 6.55 -0.67 -21.73
CA ALA A 120 5.51 -0.97 -20.75
C ALA A 120 5.96 -0.65 -19.31
N VAL A 121 7.23 -0.85 -18.97
CA VAL A 121 7.76 -0.45 -17.65
C VAL A 121 7.83 1.08 -17.51
N ALA A 122 8.20 1.79 -18.56
CA ALA A 122 8.23 3.27 -18.56
C ALA A 122 6.81 3.87 -18.50
N GLU A 123 5.85 3.26 -19.19
CA GLU A 123 4.42 3.54 -19.10
C GLU A 123 3.95 3.38 -17.65
N TYR A 124 4.25 2.26 -17.00
CA TYR A 124 3.83 1.98 -15.63
C TYR A 124 4.28 3.06 -14.63
N ALA A 125 5.54 3.49 -14.73
CA ALA A 125 6.08 4.56 -13.89
C ALA A 125 5.39 5.91 -14.16
N SER A 126 5.18 6.24 -15.42
CA SER A 126 4.51 7.48 -15.85
C SER A 126 3.05 7.52 -15.42
N ARG A 127 2.33 6.39 -15.53
CA ARG A 127 0.96 6.21 -15.03
C ARG A 127 0.86 6.49 -13.54
N THR A 128 1.77 5.91 -12.75
CA THR A 128 1.75 6.10 -11.30
C THR A 128 1.92 7.58 -10.92
N ALA A 129 2.79 8.30 -11.63
CA ALA A 129 2.94 9.76 -11.46
C ALA A 129 1.72 10.54 -11.98
N TYR A 130 1.10 10.12 -13.07
CA TYR A 130 -0.07 10.78 -13.67
C TYR A 130 -1.34 10.64 -12.82
N LEU A 131 -1.63 9.43 -12.34
CA LEU A 131 -2.80 9.11 -11.49
C LEU A 131 -2.85 9.97 -10.22
N THR A 132 -1.70 10.18 -9.60
CA THR A 132 -1.60 10.97 -8.36
C THR A 132 -1.82 12.46 -8.60
N ALA A 133 -1.65 12.95 -9.84
CA ALA A 133 -1.84 14.34 -10.22
C ALA A 133 -3.24 14.64 -10.79
N LEU A 134 -4.02 13.62 -11.20
CA LEU A 134 -5.33 13.80 -11.84
C LEU A 134 -6.47 14.06 -10.84
N VAL A 135 -6.31 13.64 -9.59
CA VAL A 135 -7.30 13.74 -8.50
C VAL A 135 -6.66 14.30 -7.24
N SER A 136 -7.48 14.97 -6.41
CA SER A 136 -7.08 15.47 -5.09
C SER A 136 -6.65 14.34 -4.15
N ASP A 137 -5.87 14.67 -3.12
CA ASP A 137 -5.37 13.70 -2.14
C ASP A 137 -6.51 12.90 -1.47
N GLU A 138 -7.66 13.52 -1.26
CA GLU A 138 -8.87 12.92 -0.67
C GLU A 138 -9.42 11.73 -1.48
N HIS A 139 -9.39 11.82 -2.82
CA HIS A 139 -9.97 10.80 -3.70
C HIS A 139 -8.91 9.90 -4.38
N ARG A 140 -7.62 10.16 -4.15
CA ARG A 140 -6.51 9.44 -4.82
C ARG A 140 -6.58 7.93 -4.62
N ALA A 141 -6.86 7.46 -3.40
CA ALA A 141 -6.92 6.02 -3.11
C ALA A 141 -8.06 5.31 -3.87
N GLN A 142 -9.23 5.95 -3.94
CA GLN A 142 -10.40 5.42 -4.64
C GLN A 142 -10.14 5.34 -6.16
N PHE A 143 -9.58 6.40 -6.75
CA PHE A 143 -9.28 6.44 -8.18
C PHE A 143 -8.15 5.49 -8.60
N VAL A 144 -7.07 5.42 -7.81
CA VAL A 144 -5.99 4.44 -8.03
C VAL A 144 -6.52 3.02 -7.91
N GLY A 145 -7.38 2.76 -6.93
CA GLY A 145 -8.08 1.47 -6.79
C GLY A 145 -8.89 1.11 -8.03
N ALA A 146 -9.78 2.01 -8.48
CA ALA A 146 -10.62 1.80 -9.65
C ALA A 146 -9.80 1.52 -10.92
N THR A 147 -8.72 2.28 -11.13
CA THR A 147 -7.81 2.09 -12.27
C THR A 147 -7.06 0.77 -12.18
N THR A 148 -6.59 0.38 -10.99
CA THR A 148 -5.88 -0.89 -10.78
C THR A 148 -6.81 -2.09 -10.98
N SER A 149 -8.08 -1.96 -10.58
CA SER A 149 -9.11 -2.97 -10.88
C SER A 149 -9.36 -3.07 -12.38
N ALA A 150 -9.53 -1.94 -13.07
CA ALA A 150 -9.72 -1.89 -14.51
C ALA A 150 -8.54 -2.53 -15.28
N SER A 151 -7.30 -2.19 -14.92
CA SER A 151 -6.12 -2.79 -15.53
C SER A 151 -6.08 -4.30 -15.31
N SER A 152 -6.38 -4.77 -14.10
CA SER A 152 -6.44 -6.20 -13.76
C SER A 152 -7.49 -6.96 -14.57
N VAL A 153 -8.68 -6.38 -14.76
CA VAL A 153 -9.70 -6.94 -15.67
C VAL A 153 -9.15 -7.06 -17.08
N GLY A 154 -8.47 -6.03 -17.59
CA GLY A 154 -7.85 -6.08 -18.92
C GLY A 154 -6.82 -7.21 -19.06
N ARG A 155 -5.97 -7.45 -18.04
CA ARG A 155 -5.00 -8.56 -18.04
C ARG A 155 -5.65 -9.94 -18.16
N VAL A 156 -6.88 -10.06 -17.68
CA VAL A 156 -7.66 -11.30 -17.74
C VAL A 156 -8.38 -11.41 -19.08
N VAL A 157 -9.03 -10.34 -19.52
CA VAL A 157 -9.84 -10.33 -20.74
C VAL A 157 -8.97 -10.45 -21.99
N GLY A 158 -7.77 -9.88 -21.99
CA GLY A 158 -6.85 -9.87 -23.13
C GLY A 158 -6.52 -11.28 -23.67
N PRO A 159 -6.02 -12.22 -22.86
CA PRO A 159 -5.73 -13.58 -23.32
C PRO A 159 -6.97 -14.34 -23.81
N MET A 160 -8.17 -14.03 -23.30
CA MET A 160 -9.43 -14.61 -23.79
C MET A 160 -9.73 -14.13 -25.20
N ILE A 161 -9.64 -12.82 -25.42
CA ILE A 161 -9.82 -12.20 -26.75
C ILE A 161 -8.80 -12.78 -27.72
N ALA A 162 -7.51 -12.85 -27.34
CA ALA A 162 -6.48 -13.43 -28.19
C ALA A 162 -6.78 -14.89 -28.55
N GLY A 163 -7.18 -15.71 -27.59
CA GLY A 163 -7.53 -17.10 -27.85
C GLY A 163 -8.62 -17.25 -28.91
N VAL A 164 -9.71 -16.49 -28.78
CA VAL A 164 -10.80 -16.48 -29.77
C VAL A 164 -10.31 -15.97 -31.12
N MET A 165 -9.61 -14.83 -31.15
CA MET A 165 -9.10 -14.24 -32.39
C MET A 165 -8.17 -15.18 -33.15
N LEU A 166 -7.24 -15.84 -32.46
CA LEU A 166 -6.30 -16.80 -33.06
C LEU A 166 -7.01 -18.03 -33.66
N SER A 167 -8.26 -18.30 -33.27
CA SER A 167 -9.07 -19.40 -33.83
C SER A 167 -9.85 -19.05 -35.09
N VAL A 168 -10.04 -17.76 -35.38
CA VAL A 168 -10.88 -17.30 -36.51
C VAL A 168 -10.18 -16.32 -37.44
N ALA A 169 -9.02 -15.80 -37.06
CA ALA A 169 -8.32 -14.75 -37.77
C ALA A 169 -6.79 -14.95 -37.75
N PRO A 170 -6.05 -14.36 -38.71
CA PRO A 170 -4.60 -14.35 -38.67
C PRO A 170 -4.07 -13.69 -37.40
N SER A 171 -3.00 -14.26 -36.85
CA SER A 171 -2.35 -13.77 -35.62
C SER A 171 -1.93 -12.30 -35.69
N GLY A 172 -1.63 -11.80 -36.90
CA GLY A 172 -1.39 -10.39 -37.20
C GLY A 172 -2.44 -9.43 -36.67
N LEU A 173 -3.72 -9.80 -36.76
CA LEU A 173 -4.84 -8.93 -36.38
C LEU A 173 -4.92 -8.70 -34.87
N CYS A 174 -4.41 -9.63 -34.05
CA CYS A 174 -4.28 -9.44 -32.61
C CYS A 174 -3.44 -8.20 -32.28
N PHE A 175 -2.37 -7.97 -33.03
CA PHE A 175 -1.48 -6.82 -32.84
C PHE A 175 -2.09 -5.52 -33.37
N VAL A 176 -2.93 -5.59 -34.40
CA VAL A 176 -3.71 -4.44 -34.87
C VAL A 176 -4.72 -4.01 -33.82
N VAL A 177 -5.41 -4.97 -33.19
CA VAL A 177 -6.32 -4.67 -32.07
C VAL A 177 -5.57 -3.97 -30.94
N ASP A 178 -4.40 -4.47 -30.54
CA ASP A 178 -3.58 -3.82 -29.53
C ASP A 178 -3.16 -2.39 -29.91
N ALA A 179 -2.70 -2.19 -31.16
CA ALA A 179 -2.39 -0.87 -31.68
C ALA A 179 -3.59 0.11 -31.59
N VAL A 180 -4.80 -0.36 -31.93
CA VAL A 180 -6.03 0.43 -31.77
C VAL A 180 -6.31 0.74 -30.31
N THR A 181 -6.10 -0.19 -29.38
CA THR A 181 -6.29 0.10 -27.95
C THR A 181 -5.33 1.15 -27.41
N PHE A 182 -4.07 1.17 -27.87
CA PHE A 182 -3.11 2.23 -27.53
C PHE A 182 -3.49 3.58 -28.13
N LEU A 183 -4.01 3.60 -29.36
CA LEU A 183 -4.55 4.82 -29.96
C LEU A 183 -5.74 5.36 -29.15
N LEU A 184 -6.68 4.49 -28.74
CA LEU A 184 -7.81 4.88 -27.91
C LEU A 184 -7.33 5.40 -26.54
N SER A 185 -6.37 4.73 -25.90
CA SER A 185 -5.77 5.18 -24.64
C SER A 185 -5.10 6.56 -24.77
N PHE A 186 -4.44 6.83 -25.90
CA PHE A 186 -3.89 8.15 -26.22
C PHE A 186 -4.99 9.23 -26.37
N LEU A 187 -6.08 8.91 -27.10
CA LEU A 187 -7.18 9.85 -27.36
C LEU A 187 -8.01 10.15 -26.11
N LEU A 188 -8.18 9.15 -25.23
CA LEU A 188 -8.93 9.26 -23.98
C LEU A 188 -8.13 9.95 -22.85
N LEU A 189 -6.88 10.35 -23.10
CA LEU A 189 -6.01 10.90 -22.06
C LEU A 189 -6.38 12.35 -21.67
N PRO A 190 -6.89 12.59 -20.44
CA PRO A 190 -7.42 13.91 -20.05
C PRO A 190 -6.37 15.04 -20.06
N ARG A 191 -6.82 16.29 -20.28
CA ARG A 191 -6.00 17.51 -20.21
C ARG A 191 -5.96 18.04 -18.76
N GLY A 192 -4.77 18.29 -18.20
CA GLY A 192 -4.58 18.84 -16.86
C GLY A 192 -3.20 19.49 -16.65
N HIS A 193 -3.09 20.37 -15.64
CA HIS A 193 -1.82 21.01 -15.24
C HIS A 193 -1.10 20.12 -14.22
N HIS A 194 0.16 19.80 -14.48
CA HIS A 194 0.94 18.88 -13.66
C HIS A 194 2.15 19.59 -13.07
N ARG A 195 2.27 19.58 -11.73
CA ARG A 195 3.53 19.88 -11.05
C ARG A 195 4.25 18.57 -10.80
N ALA A 196 5.47 18.46 -11.33
CA ALA A 196 6.37 17.36 -10.99
C ALA A 196 6.75 17.50 -9.51
N ARG A 197 6.46 16.48 -8.71
CA ARG A 197 7.14 16.28 -7.42
C ARG A 197 8.23 15.25 -7.60
N THR A 198 9.37 15.54 -7.03
CA THR A 198 10.53 14.66 -6.99
C THR A 198 10.17 13.38 -6.25
N THR A 199 10.40 12.23 -6.88
CA THR A 199 10.46 10.97 -6.14
C THR A 199 11.87 10.80 -5.62
N THR A 200 12.01 10.53 -4.32
CA THR A 200 13.30 10.16 -3.73
C THR A 200 13.74 8.85 -4.37
N ARG A 201 14.95 8.82 -4.93
CA ARG A 201 15.58 7.57 -5.40
C ARG A 201 15.63 6.59 -4.24
N ALA A 202 14.76 5.60 -4.28
CA ALA A 202 14.80 4.45 -3.40
C ALA A 202 16.00 3.57 -3.77
N SER A 203 16.92 3.34 -2.84
CA SER A 203 18.00 2.38 -3.06
C SER A 203 17.47 0.94 -3.00
N LEU A 204 17.76 0.12 -4.03
CA LEU A 204 17.47 -1.31 -4.03
C LEU A 204 18.08 -2.02 -2.81
N ARG A 205 19.24 -1.52 -2.34
CA ARG A 205 19.95 -2.05 -1.16
C ARG A 205 19.15 -1.84 0.12
N GLU A 206 18.57 -0.66 0.29
CA GLU A 206 17.72 -0.32 1.43
C GLU A 206 16.42 -1.14 1.41
N SER A 207 15.85 -1.34 0.21
CA SER A 207 14.66 -2.17 0.01
C SER A 207 14.90 -3.62 0.47
N PHE A 208 16.04 -4.19 0.06
CA PHE A 208 16.42 -5.56 0.42
C PHE A 208 16.72 -5.70 1.92
N GLN A 209 17.45 -4.75 2.51
CA GLN A 209 17.75 -4.75 3.94
C GLN A 209 16.48 -4.71 4.79
N VAL A 210 15.50 -3.86 4.46
CA VAL A 210 14.24 -3.76 5.21
C VAL A 210 13.45 -5.06 5.21
N VAL A 211 13.33 -5.74 4.06
CA VAL A 211 12.61 -7.01 3.95
C VAL A 211 13.30 -8.13 4.71
N TRP A 212 14.63 -8.17 4.68
CA TRP A 212 15.40 -9.26 5.31
C TRP A 212 15.23 -9.31 6.84
N HIS A 213 14.87 -8.18 7.46
CA HIS A 213 14.61 -8.07 8.90
C HIS A 213 13.15 -8.38 9.30
N LEU A 214 12.26 -8.66 8.34
CA LEU A 214 10.85 -8.99 8.58
C LEU A 214 10.57 -10.44 8.14
N PRO A 215 10.67 -11.44 9.05
CA PRO A 215 10.58 -12.86 8.69
C PRO A 215 9.32 -13.22 7.91
N ALA A 216 8.15 -12.74 8.31
CA ALA A 216 6.88 -13.04 7.64
C ALA A 216 6.81 -12.49 6.19
N VAL A 217 7.37 -11.29 5.96
CA VAL A 217 7.41 -10.63 4.65
C VAL A 217 8.43 -11.33 3.75
N ARG A 218 9.62 -11.61 4.28
CA ARG A 218 10.66 -12.39 3.60
C ARG A 218 10.14 -13.73 3.14
N ASP A 219 9.50 -14.48 4.04
CA ASP A 219 9.05 -15.84 3.77
C ASP A 219 7.95 -15.88 2.71
N LEU A 220 7.02 -14.93 2.75
CA LEU A 220 6.01 -14.76 1.71
C LEU A 220 6.63 -14.41 0.36
N LEU A 221 7.57 -13.46 0.31
CA LEU A 221 8.25 -13.07 -0.93
C LEU A 221 9.09 -14.21 -1.51
N LEU A 222 9.74 -15.03 -0.67
CA LEU A 222 10.49 -16.21 -1.12
C LEU A 222 9.57 -17.26 -1.76
N VAL A 223 8.45 -17.60 -1.10
CA VAL A 223 7.46 -18.53 -1.67
C VAL A 223 6.90 -17.97 -2.96
N PHE A 224 6.56 -16.68 -2.99
CA PHE A 224 6.04 -16.00 -4.16
C PHE A 224 7.03 -16.00 -5.32
N ALA A 225 8.32 -15.72 -5.08
CA ALA A 225 9.37 -15.74 -6.09
C ALA A 225 9.62 -17.14 -6.64
N LEU A 226 9.67 -18.16 -5.77
CA LEU A 226 9.88 -19.56 -6.17
C LEU A 226 8.72 -20.09 -7.03
N VAL A 227 7.48 -19.84 -6.60
CA VAL A 227 6.28 -20.22 -7.38
C VAL A 227 6.19 -19.41 -8.67
N SER A 228 6.61 -18.14 -8.66
CA SER A 228 6.63 -17.31 -9.88
C SER A 228 7.66 -17.82 -10.88
N LEU A 229 8.81 -18.27 -10.40
CA LEU A 229 9.88 -18.84 -11.22
C LEU A 229 9.45 -20.15 -11.90
N VAL A 230 8.74 -21.03 -11.20
CA VAL A 230 8.40 -22.37 -11.70
C VAL A 230 6.98 -22.42 -12.25
N SER A 231 5.98 -22.09 -11.44
CA SER A 231 4.59 -22.45 -11.69
C SER A 231 3.76 -21.38 -12.39
N PHE A 232 4.09 -20.09 -12.23
CA PHE A 232 3.27 -19.02 -12.80
C PHE A 232 3.57 -18.64 -14.25
N ASN A 233 4.39 -19.43 -14.95
CA ASN A 233 4.68 -19.26 -16.38
C ASN A 233 3.56 -19.80 -17.31
N VAL A 234 2.30 -19.56 -16.95
CA VAL A 234 1.10 -20.05 -17.67
C VAL A 234 1.09 -19.56 -19.13
N ALA A 235 1.56 -18.33 -19.38
CA ALA A 235 1.67 -17.77 -20.73
C ALA A 235 2.66 -18.50 -21.64
N THR A 236 3.62 -19.24 -21.06
CA THR A 236 4.58 -20.09 -21.81
C THR A 236 4.08 -21.53 -21.85
N LEU A 237 3.60 -22.06 -20.71
CA LEU A 237 3.20 -23.46 -20.56
C LEU A 237 1.92 -23.81 -21.33
N VAL A 238 0.90 -22.94 -21.35
CA VAL A 238 -0.38 -23.25 -22.00
C VAL A 238 -0.23 -23.40 -23.52
N PRO A 239 0.46 -22.50 -24.26
CA PRO A 239 0.73 -22.72 -25.68
C PRO A 239 1.52 -24.01 -25.95
N LEU A 240 2.53 -24.33 -25.13
CA LEU A 240 3.29 -25.58 -25.26
C LEU A 240 2.41 -26.80 -25.06
N PHE A 241 1.51 -26.75 -24.08
CA PHE A 241 0.57 -27.83 -23.81
C PHE A 241 -0.44 -28.02 -24.93
N VAL A 242 -0.94 -26.94 -25.52
CA VAL A 242 -1.83 -27.00 -26.69
C VAL A 242 -1.10 -27.61 -27.89
N ARG A 243 0.19 -27.28 -28.09
CA ARG A 243 1.00 -27.88 -29.14
C ARG A 243 1.19 -29.39 -28.93
N ASP A 244 1.61 -29.79 -27.73
CA ASP A 244 2.01 -31.18 -27.43
C ASP A 244 0.80 -32.13 -27.36
N ASP A 245 -0.25 -31.72 -26.64
CA ASP A 245 -1.34 -32.61 -26.25
C ASP A 245 -2.65 -32.35 -27.02
N TYR A 246 -2.76 -31.22 -27.74
CA TYR A 246 -3.99 -30.80 -28.44
C TYR A 246 -3.76 -30.41 -29.91
N LEU A 247 -2.74 -31.00 -30.55
CA LEU A 247 -2.48 -30.86 -32.00
C LEU A 247 -2.34 -29.40 -32.46
N ASN A 248 -1.88 -28.52 -31.57
CA ASN A 248 -1.78 -27.08 -31.83
C ASN A 248 -3.12 -26.45 -32.25
N ASP A 249 -4.26 -26.91 -31.70
CA ASP A 249 -5.59 -26.37 -31.99
C ASP A 249 -5.80 -25.00 -31.28
N PRO A 250 -5.99 -23.90 -32.04
CA PRO A 250 -6.29 -22.59 -31.46
C PRO A 250 -7.55 -22.57 -30.59
N LYS A 251 -8.53 -23.46 -30.83
CA LYS A 251 -9.75 -23.55 -30.02
C LYS A 251 -9.47 -24.07 -28.61
N ALA A 252 -8.52 -25.00 -28.47
CA ALA A 252 -8.08 -25.46 -27.15
C ALA A 252 -7.38 -24.33 -26.39
N LEU A 253 -6.51 -23.58 -27.07
CA LEU A 253 -5.88 -22.37 -26.50
C LEU A 253 -6.93 -21.35 -26.05
N ALA A 254 -7.95 -21.11 -26.87
CA ALA A 254 -9.05 -20.19 -26.55
C ALA A 254 -9.80 -20.63 -25.30
N LEU A 255 -10.19 -21.91 -25.25
CA LEU A 255 -10.87 -22.49 -24.10
C LEU A 255 -10.03 -22.35 -22.82
N PHE A 256 -8.75 -22.71 -22.88
CA PHE A 256 -7.86 -22.70 -21.72
C PHE A 256 -7.60 -21.29 -21.18
N ASN A 257 -7.35 -20.31 -22.05
CA ASN A 257 -7.20 -18.92 -21.63
C ASN A 257 -8.52 -18.33 -21.10
N ALA A 258 -9.65 -18.68 -21.72
CA ALA A 258 -10.98 -18.26 -21.27
C ALA A 258 -11.30 -18.79 -19.86
N THR A 259 -11.19 -20.09 -19.66
CA THR A 259 -11.54 -20.69 -18.36
C THR A 259 -10.58 -20.26 -17.26
N PHE A 260 -9.27 -20.20 -17.54
CA PHE A 260 -8.27 -19.67 -16.61
C PHE A 260 -8.56 -18.22 -16.23
N GLY A 261 -8.88 -17.38 -17.22
CA GLY A 261 -9.21 -15.98 -17.00
C GLY A 261 -10.46 -15.77 -16.15
N ILE A 262 -11.57 -16.43 -16.51
CA ILE A 262 -12.82 -16.36 -15.75
C ILE A 262 -12.60 -16.85 -14.30
N GLY A 263 -11.84 -17.94 -14.13
CA GLY A 263 -11.43 -18.44 -12.83
C GLY A 263 -10.68 -17.39 -12.01
N SER A 264 -9.69 -16.72 -12.63
CA SER A 264 -8.97 -15.62 -11.98
C SER A 264 -9.90 -14.52 -11.51
N VAL A 265 -10.80 -13.99 -12.35
CA VAL A 265 -11.76 -12.95 -11.92
C VAL A 265 -12.60 -13.42 -10.74
N ALA A 266 -13.12 -14.65 -10.78
CA ALA A 266 -13.89 -15.23 -9.68
C ALA A 266 -13.07 -15.32 -8.37
N GLY A 267 -11.79 -15.73 -8.46
CA GLY A 267 -10.88 -15.79 -7.31
C GLY A 267 -10.58 -14.43 -6.70
N GLY A 268 -10.41 -13.40 -7.54
CA GLY A 268 -10.24 -12.01 -7.09
C GLY A 268 -11.48 -11.44 -6.42
N LEU A 269 -12.66 -11.70 -6.98
CA LEU A 269 -13.95 -11.29 -6.40
C LEU A 269 -14.21 -11.98 -5.07
N LEU A 270 -13.96 -13.29 -4.97
CA LEU A 270 -14.05 -14.00 -3.70
C LEU A 270 -13.12 -13.36 -2.67
N ARG A 271 -11.89 -13.01 -3.07
CA ARG A 271 -10.96 -12.37 -2.14
C ARG A 271 -11.50 -11.05 -1.60
N ALA A 272 -12.24 -10.28 -2.40
CA ALA A 272 -12.84 -9.01 -1.97
C ALA A 272 -13.99 -9.19 -0.97
N THR A 273 -14.69 -10.32 -1.00
CA THR A 273 -15.89 -10.57 -0.17
C THR A 273 -15.63 -11.47 1.04
N VAL A 274 -14.60 -12.32 0.99
CA VAL A 274 -14.31 -13.30 2.04
C VAL A 274 -13.69 -12.63 3.27
N ARG A 275 -14.19 -12.99 4.47
CA ARG A 275 -13.68 -12.51 5.77
C ARG A 275 -12.53 -13.34 6.35
N ALA A 276 -12.16 -14.43 5.68
CA ALA A 276 -11.07 -15.30 6.10
C ALA A 276 -9.73 -14.52 6.14
N SER A 277 -8.81 -14.97 6.99
CA SER A 277 -7.53 -14.28 7.13
C SER A 277 -6.73 -14.34 5.81
N PRO A 278 -6.01 -13.26 5.44
CA PRO A 278 -5.22 -13.24 4.21
C PRO A 278 -4.18 -14.37 4.13
N ALA A 279 -3.68 -14.84 5.28
CA ALA A 279 -2.75 -15.97 5.34
C ALA A 279 -3.40 -17.30 4.93
N VAL A 280 -4.63 -17.56 5.40
CA VAL A 280 -5.39 -18.76 5.03
C VAL A 280 -5.75 -18.73 3.56
N THR A 281 -6.26 -17.61 3.05
CA THR A 281 -6.62 -17.49 1.64
C THR A 281 -5.41 -17.55 0.71
N THR A 282 -4.23 -17.08 1.16
CA THR A 282 -2.95 -17.28 0.46
C THR A 282 -2.63 -18.77 0.34
N VAL A 283 -2.62 -19.52 1.45
CA VAL A 283 -2.32 -20.97 1.43
C VAL A 283 -3.34 -21.74 0.60
N CYS A 284 -4.64 -21.53 0.82
CA CYS A 284 -5.70 -22.22 0.10
C CYS A 284 -5.67 -21.89 -1.40
N GLY A 285 -5.43 -20.63 -1.77
CA GLY A 285 -5.30 -20.23 -3.16
C GLY A 285 -4.11 -20.91 -3.85
N LEU A 286 -2.94 -20.93 -3.20
CA LEU A 286 -1.76 -21.59 -3.75
C LEU A 286 -1.92 -23.10 -3.85
N ALA A 287 -2.52 -23.74 -2.84
CA ALA A 287 -2.79 -25.17 -2.85
C ALA A 287 -3.79 -25.55 -3.96
N LEU A 288 -4.88 -24.80 -4.09
CA LEU A 288 -5.87 -25.01 -5.16
C LEU A 288 -5.24 -24.83 -6.54
N PHE A 289 -4.44 -23.77 -6.73
CA PHE A 289 -3.68 -23.59 -7.96
C PHE A 289 -2.77 -24.78 -8.22
N GLY A 290 -1.96 -25.19 -7.25
CA GLY A 290 -1.00 -26.27 -7.41
C GLY A 290 -1.66 -27.61 -7.77
N VAL A 291 -2.70 -28.01 -7.04
CA VAL A 291 -3.42 -29.27 -7.29
C VAL A 291 -4.14 -29.24 -8.64
N ALA A 292 -4.88 -28.16 -8.92
CA ALA A 292 -5.64 -28.06 -10.17
C ALA A 292 -4.71 -27.97 -11.40
N PHE A 293 -3.62 -27.21 -11.29
CA PHE A 293 -2.63 -27.11 -12.36
C PHE A 293 -1.88 -28.43 -12.55
N ALA A 294 -1.54 -29.13 -11.47
CA ALA A 294 -0.91 -30.45 -11.56
C ALA A 294 -1.82 -31.46 -12.27
N ALA A 295 -3.10 -31.51 -11.89
CA ALA A 295 -4.09 -32.35 -12.52
C ALA A 295 -4.34 -31.98 -13.99
N ALA A 296 -4.30 -30.69 -14.34
CA ALA A 296 -4.45 -30.26 -15.74
C ALA A 296 -3.32 -30.80 -16.63
N GLY A 297 -2.09 -30.87 -16.10
CA GLY A 297 -0.93 -31.39 -16.82
C GLY A 297 -0.98 -32.90 -17.09
N ALA A 298 -1.83 -33.66 -16.38
CA ALA A 298 -2.03 -35.08 -16.64
C ALA A 298 -2.77 -35.35 -17.97
N GLY A 299 -3.32 -34.30 -18.59
CA GLY A 299 -4.08 -34.40 -19.83
C GLY A 299 -5.53 -34.84 -19.62
N GLY A 300 -6.29 -34.84 -20.71
CA GLY A 300 -7.72 -35.18 -20.70
C GLY A 300 -8.46 -34.49 -21.84
N PRO A 301 -9.78 -34.66 -21.94
CA PRO A 301 -10.55 -33.92 -22.92
C PRO A 301 -10.50 -32.40 -22.64
N PRO A 302 -10.56 -31.53 -23.68
CA PRO A 302 -10.37 -30.09 -23.51
C PRO A 302 -11.28 -29.43 -22.47
N TRP A 303 -12.52 -29.91 -22.31
CA TRP A 303 -13.45 -29.37 -21.31
C TRP A 303 -13.04 -29.70 -19.87
N SER A 304 -12.45 -30.87 -19.60
CA SER A 304 -12.02 -31.24 -18.25
C SER A 304 -10.77 -30.45 -17.86
N VAL A 305 -9.82 -30.32 -18.80
CA VAL A 305 -8.64 -29.46 -18.61
C VAL A 305 -9.05 -27.99 -18.48
N GLY A 306 -10.03 -27.54 -19.26
CA GLY A 306 -10.62 -26.22 -19.12
C GLY A 306 -11.15 -25.96 -17.70
N ALA A 307 -11.89 -26.90 -17.12
CA ALA A 307 -12.39 -26.80 -15.74
C ALA A 307 -11.27 -26.79 -14.68
N LEU A 308 -10.21 -27.58 -14.88
CA LEU A 308 -9.03 -27.56 -14.00
C LEU A 308 -8.26 -26.24 -14.12
N LEU A 309 -8.13 -25.68 -15.33
CA LEU A 309 -7.52 -24.38 -15.54
C LEU A 309 -8.36 -23.23 -14.96
N PHE A 310 -9.69 -23.36 -14.93
CA PHE A 310 -10.54 -22.45 -14.17
C PHE A 310 -10.19 -22.47 -12.68
N ALA A 311 -10.11 -23.66 -12.07
CA ALA A 311 -9.72 -23.79 -10.66
C ALA A 311 -8.29 -23.28 -10.40
N ALA A 312 -7.37 -23.51 -11.34
CA ALA A 312 -6.02 -22.98 -11.27
C ALA A 312 -6.02 -21.44 -11.33
N GLY A 313 -6.70 -20.84 -12.30
CA GLY A 313 -6.84 -19.39 -12.43
C GLY A 313 -7.42 -18.75 -11.18
N PHE A 314 -8.45 -19.39 -10.60
CA PHE A 314 -9.06 -18.99 -9.34
C PHE A 314 -8.07 -19.00 -8.18
N GLY A 315 -7.38 -20.13 -7.98
CA GLY A 315 -6.38 -20.28 -6.92
C GLY A 315 -5.24 -19.27 -7.06
N ARG A 316 -4.75 -19.04 -8.30
CA ARG A 316 -3.67 -18.10 -8.58
C ARG A 316 -4.04 -16.67 -8.20
N LEU A 317 -5.20 -16.17 -8.64
CA LEU A 317 -5.56 -14.78 -8.33
C LEU A 317 -5.94 -14.61 -6.87
N LEU A 318 -6.59 -15.61 -6.25
CA LEU A 318 -6.83 -15.62 -4.81
C LEU A 318 -5.53 -15.54 -4.01
N PHE A 319 -4.51 -16.32 -4.39
CA PHE A 319 -3.16 -16.26 -3.82
C PHE A 319 -2.51 -14.89 -4.02
N ALA A 320 -2.50 -14.37 -5.24
CA ALA A 320 -1.85 -13.09 -5.56
C ALA A 320 -2.49 -11.92 -4.81
N ALA A 321 -3.83 -11.82 -4.82
CA ALA A 321 -4.56 -10.77 -4.12
C ALA A 321 -4.39 -10.86 -2.59
N SER A 322 -4.38 -12.08 -2.04
CA SER A 322 -4.16 -12.31 -0.61
C SER A 322 -2.73 -11.99 -0.18
N SER A 323 -1.74 -12.39 -0.98
CA SER A 323 -0.32 -12.10 -0.74
C SER A 323 -0.06 -10.61 -0.76
N ASN A 324 -0.61 -9.90 -1.75
CA ASN A 324 -0.48 -8.44 -1.82
C ASN A 324 -1.12 -7.75 -0.60
N ALA A 325 -2.30 -8.21 -0.17
CA ALA A 325 -2.94 -7.71 1.04
C ALA A 325 -2.04 -7.92 2.29
N MET A 326 -1.46 -9.12 2.46
CA MET A 326 -0.54 -9.41 3.57
C MET A 326 0.67 -8.47 3.59
N LEU A 327 1.26 -8.18 2.43
CA LEU A 327 2.42 -7.30 2.32
C LEU A 327 2.07 -5.84 2.66
N VAL A 328 0.91 -5.36 2.21
CA VAL A 328 0.46 -3.98 2.49
C VAL A 328 0.09 -3.79 3.96
N THR A 329 -0.53 -4.80 4.59
CA THR A 329 -0.92 -4.75 6.02
C THR A 329 0.25 -5.03 6.96
N GLY A 330 1.24 -5.82 6.54
CA GLY A 330 2.37 -6.22 7.37
C GLY A 330 3.51 -5.21 7.46
N VAL A 331 3.40 -4.08 6.77
CA VAL A 331 4.50 -3.11 6.58
C VAL A 331 4.01 -1.69 6.85
N ALA A 332 4.81 -0.92 7.60
CA ALA A 332 4.53 0.49 7.90
C ALA A 332 4.35 1.33 6.63
N GLU A 333 3.50 2.37 6.68
CA GLU A 333 3.06 3.12 5.49
C GLU A 333 4.21 3.67 4.63
N GLY A 334 5.27 4.21 5.26
CA GLY A 334 6.45 4.72 4.56
C GLY A 334 7.30 3.64 3.86
N ARG A 335 7.05 2.36 4.12
CA ARG A 335 7.79 1.22 3.57
C ARG A 335 7.00 0.40 2.53
N ARG A 336 5.71 0.70 2.34
CA ARG A 336 4.82 -0.05 1.42
C ARG A 336 5.27 0.02 -0.04
N GLY A 337 5.74 1.18 -0.50
CA GLY A 337 6.24 1.34 -1.88
C GLY A 337 7.45 0.45 -2.19
N PHE A 338 8.36 0.30 -1.22
CA PHE A 338 9.55 -0.55 -1.35
C PHE A 338 9.21 -2.04 -1.35
N VAL A 339 8.29 -2.47 -0.48
CA VAL A 339 7.85 -3.86 -0.46
C VAL A 339 7.03 -4.19 -1.72
N GLY A 340 6.27 -3.22 -2.23
CA GLY A 340 5.56 -3.33 -3.51
C GLY A 340 6.49 -3.53 -4.71
N SER A 341 7.66 -2.86 -4.76
CA SER A 341 8.62 -3.06 -5.85
C SER A 341 9.30 -4.42 -5.80
N LEU A 342 9.65 -4.91 -4.60
CA LEU A 342 10.16 -6.27 -4.41
C LEU A 342 9.12 -7.34 -4.76
N TYR A 343 7.84 -7.10 -4.44
CA TYR A 343 6.75 -7.97 -4.87
C TYR A 343 6.62 -8.02 -6.40
N ALA A 344 6.65 -6.85 -7.06
CA ALA A 344 6.60 -6.77 -8.52
C ALA A 344 7.80 -7.47 -9.17
N PHE A 345 9.00 -7.33 -8.59
CA PHE A 345 10.21 -8.03 -9.03
C PHE A 345 10.11 -9.54 -8.83
N ALA A 346 9.62 -10.01 -7.68
CA ALA A 346 9.39 -11.43 -7.40
C ALA A 346 8.39 -12.06 -8.38
N PHE A 347 7.48 -11.27 -8.96
CA PHE A 347 6.55 -11.72 -9.99
C PHE A 347 7.16 -11.72 -11.40
N THR A 348 7.67 -10.56 -11.83
CA THR A 348 7.99 -10.29 -13.23
C THR A 348 9.49 -10.41 -13.52
N GLY A 349 10.33 -10.09 -12.53
CA GLY A 349 11.79 -10.12 -12.66
C GLY A 349 12.35 -11.55 -12.80
N VAL A 350 11.65 -12.55 -12.25
CA VAL A 350 12.03 -13.97 -12.36
C VAL A 350 11.50 -14.63 -13.64
N THR A 351 10.56 -14.01 -14.34
CA THR A 351 9.91 -14.56 -15.54
C THR A 351 10.89 -14.94 -16.67
N PRO A 352 11.96 -14.17 -16.98
CA PRO A 352 12.91 -14.56 -18.03
C PRO A 352 13.57 -15.91 -17.76
N VAL A 353 14.00 -16.12 -16.51
CA VAL A 353 14.62 -17.38 -16.07
C VAL A 353 13.59 -18.49 -16.00
N GLY A 354 12.41 -18.19 -15.47
CA GLY A 354 11.31 -19.14 -15.36
C GLY A 354 10.82 -19.65 -16.71
N ALA A 355 10.68 -18.76 -17.70
CA ALA A 355 10.26 -19.12 -19.04
C ALA A 355 11.26 -20.05 -19.74
N LEU A 356 12.56 -19.79 -19.61
CA LEU A 356 13.59 -20.70 -20.11
C LEU A 356 13.56 -22.05 -19.40
N LEU A 357 13.43 -22.04 -18.06
CA LEU A 357 13.36 -23.26 -17.26
C LEU A 357 12.19 -24.14 -17.71
N VAL A 358 10.97 -23.61 -17.74
CA VAL A 358 9.79 -24.40 -18.12
C VAL A 358 9.80 -24.80 -19.59
N ALA A 359 10.34 -23.97 -20.48
CA ALA A 359 10.50 -24.31 -21.89
C ALA A 359 11.49 -25.47 -22.08
N SER A 360 12.63 -25.42 -21.38
CA SER A 360 13.65 -26.47 -21.44
C SER A 360 13.16 -27.78 -20.83
N SER A 361 12.42 -27.71 -19.71
CA SER A 361 11.74 -28.86 -19.13
C SER A 361 10.69 -29.43 -20.08
N SER A 362 9.90 -28.57 -20.74
CA SER A 362 8.89 -29.03 -21.70
C SER A 362 9.52 -29.70 -22.92
N ALA A 363 10.68 -29.23 -23.39
CA ALA A 363 11.44 -29.89 -24.44
C ALA A 363 11.96 -31.27 -24.02
N ALA A 364 12.32 -31.45 -22.75
CA ALA A 364 12.92 -32.68 -22.24
C ALA A 364 11.88 -33.75 -21.84
N VAL A 365 10.79 -33.36 -21.19
CA VAL A 365 9.80 -34.29 -20.61
C VAL A 365 8.36 -34.07 -21.10
N GLY A 366 8.13 -33.10 -22.00
CA GLY A 366 6.81 -32.71 -22.49
C GLY A 366 6.12 -31.63 -21.65
N ALA A 367 5.23 -30.87 -22.29
CA ALA A 367 4.51 -29.78 -21.64
C ALA A 367 3.57 -30.26 -20.51
N GLY A 368 2.81 -31.34 -20.72
CA GLY A 368 1.90 -31.90 -19.70
C GLY A 368 2.63 -32.32 -18.41
N ALA A 369 3.75 -33.04 -18.54
CA ALA A 369 4.57 -33.43 -17.39
C ALA A 369 5.17 -32.19 -16.69
N THR A 370 5.62 -31.20 -17.46
CA THR A 370 6.16 -29.95 -16.90
C THR A 370 5.09 -29.17 -16.12
N ILE A 371 3.86 -29.07 -16.64
CA ILE A 371 2.71 -28.49 -15.92
C ILE A 371 2.42 -29.27 -14.64
N SER A 372 2.44 -30.60 -14.71
CA SER A 372 2.20 -31.49 -13.56
C SER A 372 3.20 -31.24 -12.44
N VAL A 373 4.49 -31.21 -12.76
CA VAL A 373 5.58 -30.93 -11.83
C VAL A 373 5.50 -29.51 -11.27
N ALA A 374 5.21 -28.53 -12.13
CA ALA A 374 5.08 -27.14 -11.72
C ALA A 374 3.89 -26.91 -10.77
N GLY A 375 2.75 -27.58 -11.01
CA GLY A 375 1.61 -27.59 -10.10
C GLY A 375 1.92 -28.29 -8.77
N GLY A 376 2.55 -29.46 -8.83
CA GLY A 376 2.99 -30.20 -7.64
C GLY A 376 3.93 -29.38 -6.77
N PHE A 377 4.88 -28.66 -7.39
CA PHE A 377 5.77 -27.72 -6.71
C PHE A 377 4.99 -26.63 -5.96
N ALA A 378 3.98 -26.02 -6.59
CA ALA A 378 3.14 -25.01 -5.95
C ALA A 378 2.33 -25.59 -4.77
N ALA A 379 1.80 -26.81 -4.89
CA ALA A 379 1.08 -27.48 -3.81
C ALA A 379 2.00 -27.78 -2.62
N VAL A 380 3.21 -28.28 -2.87
CA VAL A 380 4.23 -28.51 -1.83
C VAL A 380 4.65 -27.18 -1.19
N ALA A 381 4.85 -26.12 -1.99
CA ALA A 381 5.16 -24.79 -1.47
C ALA A 381 4.04 -24.24 -0.58
N ALA A 382 2.77 -24.48 -0.93
CA ALA A 382 1.63 -24.13 -0.08
C ALA A 382 1.66 -24.87 1.27
N GLY A 383 1.92 -26.17 1.26
CA GLY A 383 2.06 -26.98 2.48
C GLY A 383 3.23 -26.53 3.35
N ALA A 384 4.40 -26.32 2.74
CA ALA A 384 5.58 -25.82 3.45
C ALA A 384 5.34 -24.43 4.04
N TYR A 385 4.69 -23.53 3.30
CA TYR A 385 4.32 -22.21 3.78
C TYR A 385 3.28 -22.28 4.91
N ALA A 386 2.30 -23.19 4.83
CA ALA A 386 1.32 -23.42 5.88
C ALA A 386 1.97 -23.92 7.18
N VAL A 387 2.88 -24.90 7.08
CA VAL A 387 3.66 -25.40 8.23
C VAL A 387 4.50 -24.28 8.82
N ARG A 388 5.12 -23.44 7.97
CA ARG A 388 5.92 -22.31 8.43
C ARG A 388 5.07 -21.25 9.12
N LEU A 389 3.89 -20.92 8.60
CA LEU A 389 2.94 -20.03 9.24
C LEU A 389 2.42 -20.59 10.58
N ALA A 390 2.27 -21.91 10.70
CA ALA A 390 1.88 -22.56 11.94
C ALA A 390 3.02 -22.63 12.98
N ARG A 391 4.28 -22.76 12.54
CA ARG A 391 5.47 -22.83 13.38
C ARG A 391 6.04 -21.48 13.77
N THR A 392 5.85 -20.47 12.93
CA THR A 392 6.06 -19.08 13.34
C THR A 392 5.08 -18.89 14.48
N PRO A 393 5.53 -18.57 15.71
CA PRO A 393 4.58 -18.25 16.76
C PRO A 393 3.63 -17.26 16.13
N ARG A 394 2.32 -17.55 16.15
CA ARG A 394 1.35 -16.47 16.08
C ARG A 394 1.88 -15.52 17.14
N ALA A 395 2.52 -14.43 16.74
CA ALA A 395 2.40 -13.22 17.52
C ALA A 395 0.89 -13.20 17.74
N ALA A 396 0.48 -13.47 18.99
CA ALA A 396 -0.91 -13.41 19.38
C ALA A 396 -1.48 -12.21 18.64
N HIS A 397 -2.64 -12.39 17.99
CA HIS A 397 -3.35 -11.33 17.30
C HIS A 397 -2.86 -9.96 17.76
N PRO A 398 -2.48 -9.02 16.88
CA PRO A 398 -2.20 -7.65 17.33
C PRO A 398 -3.35 -7.01 18.15
N HIS A 399 -4.48 -7.72 18.32
CA HIS A 399 -5.67 -7.39 19.09
C HIS A 399 -5.94 -8.28 20.32
N ALA A 400 -5.00 -9.10 20.78
CA ALA A 400 -5.08 -9.72 22.10
C ALA A 400 -3.71 -9.61 22.77
N HIS A 401 -3.50 -8.51 23.50
CA HIS A 401 -2.37 -8.44 24.43
C HIS A 401 -2.44 -9.66 25.36
N PRO A 402 -1.38 -10.49 25.45
CA PRO A 402 -1.32 -11.46 26.52
C PRO A 402 -1.32 -10.69 27.83
N ALA A 403 -2.17 -11.11 28.77
CA ALA A 403 -2.09 -10.66 30.15
C ALA A 403 -0.62 -10.69 30.60
N PRO A 404 -0.11 -9.62 31.25
CA PRO A 404 1.32 -9.47 31.48
C PRO A 404 1.79 -10.58 32.43
N LYS A 405 2.34 -11.66 31.87
CA LYS A 405 3.05 -12.66 32.66
C LYS A 405 4.48 -12.21 32.84
N THR A 406 4.78 -12.01 34.12
CA THR A 406 6.08 -11.85 34.76
C THR A 406 6.84 -10.58 34.41
N ALA A 407 6.90 -9.72 35.43
CA ALA A 407 7.81 -8.61 35.58
C ALA A 407 9.20 -8.95 35.04
N ARG A 408 9.49 -8.50 33.82
CA ARG A 408 10.87 -8.33 33.38
C ARG A 408 11.42 -7.20 34.24
N LYS A 409 12.51 -7.47 34.97
CA LYS A 409 13.24 -6.51 35.80
C LYS A 409 13.28 -5.16 35.08
N ALA A 410 12.90 -4.10 35.79
CA ALA A 410 12.99 -2.73 35.33
C ALA A 410 14.45 -2.41 34.99
N GLU A 411 14.83 -2.62 33.72
CA GLU A 411 16.01 -1.98 33.16
C GLU A 411 15.65 -0.50 32.98
N THR A 412 16.39 0.35 33.68
CA THR A 412 16.20 1.79 33.76
C THR A 412 16.20 2.39 32.34
N MET A 413 15.06 2.95 31.90
CA MET A 413 14.96 3.64 30.61
C MET A 413 15.96 4.79 30.56
N THR A 414 16.73 4.88 29.47
CA THR A 414 17.56 6.06 29.19
C THR A 414 16.72 7.21 28.63
N ILE A 415 17.22 8.44 28.77
CA ILE A 415 16.54 9.71 28.48
C ILE A 415 16.08 9.85 27.00
N ASP A 416 16.59 9.04 26.07
CA ASP A 416 16.28 9.10 24.63
C ASP A 416 15.28 8.03 24.12
N ASP A 417 14.71 7.20 25.00
CA ASP A 417 13.71 6.16 24.65
C ASP A 417 12.20 6.51 24.75
N PRO A 418 11.71 7.66 25.27
CA PRO A 418 10.29 7.80 25.60
C PRO A 418 9.37 7.83 24.37
N ILE A 419 9.80 8.44 23.26
CA ILE A 419 9.03 8.45 22.00
C ILE A 419 8.88 7.03 21.44
N ARG A 420 9.94 6.23 21.52
CA ARG A 420 9.92 4.83 21.09
C ARG A 420 8.98 4.00 21.97
N PHE A 421 9.09 4.16 23.30
CA PHE A 421 8.21 3.50 24.26
C PHE A 421 6.73 3.76 23.97
N VAL A 422 6.38 5.03 23.74
CA VAL A 422 5.01 5.49 23.47
C VAL A 422 4.49 4.94 22.14
N ARG A 423 5.32 4.93 21.09
CA ARG A 423 4.97 4.39 19.77
C ARG A 423 4.80 2.88 19.76
N GLU A 424 5.71 2.13 20.38
CA GLU A 424 5.65 0.67 20.43
C GLU A 424 4.40 0.16 21.16
N ARG A 425 3.88 0.94 22.12
CA ARG A 425 2.69 0.60 22.90
C ARG A 425 1.40 1.21 22.36
N ALA A 426 1.48 2.05 21.32
CA ALA A 426 0.35 2.78 20.76
C ALA A 426 -0.46 3.54 21.82
N ILE A 427 0.23 4.22 22.73
CA ILE A 427 -0.36 5.03 23.82
C ILE A 427 -0.35 6.54 23.50
N THR A 428 -0.29 6.88 22.22
CA THR A 428 -0.50 8.25 21.71
C THR A 428 -1.40 8.17 20.48
N LEU A 429 -2.33 9.11 20.34
CA LEU A 429 -3.12 9.25 19.12
C LEU A 429 -2.30 9.93 18.00
N SER A 430 -1.23 10.64 18.38
CA SER A 430 -0.25 11.32 17.52
C SER A 430 0.88 10.38 17.06
N MET A 431 0.53 9.28 16.39
CA MET A 431 1.48 8.26 15.89
C MET A 431 2.32 8.68 14.66
N ARG A 432 2.09 9.87 14.11
CA ARG A 432 2.79 10.37 12.91
C ARG A 432 4.16 10.98 13.29
N PRO A 433 5.23 10.80 12.49
CA PRO A 433 6.52 11.44 12.74
C PRO A 433 6.42 12.97 12.76
N GLY A 434 7.04 13.63 13.74
CA GLY A 434 7.20 15.09 13.81
C GLY A 434 6.50 15.75 15.00
N LYS A 435 5.25 15.35 15.33
CA LYS A 435 4.47 15.98 16.41
C LYS A 435 5.10 15.78 17.80
N ILE A 436 5.24 14.52 18.21
CA ILE A 436 5.77 14.18 19.54
C ILE A 436 7.26 14.54 19.69
N GLU A 437 8.02 14.50 18.60
CA GLU A 437 9.39 15.01 18.54
C GLU A 437 9.44 16.53 18.76
N ALA A 438 8.50 17.29 18.19
CA ALA A 438 8.43 18.73 18.40
C ALA A 438 8.12 19.07 19.86
N VAL A 439 7.17 18.36 20.49
CA VAL A 439 6.85 18.50 21.93
C VAL A 439 8.09 18.24 22.78
N GLN A 440 8.79 17.12 22.57
CA GLN A 440 10.02 16.81 23.31
C GLN A 440 11.10 17.88 23.14
N ARG A 441 11.33 18.32 21.89
CA ARG A 441 12.33 19.33 21.58
C ARG A 441 12.01 20.67 22.25
N ILE A 442 10.74 21.09 22.20
CA ILE A 442 10.29 22.33 22.83
C ILE A 442 10.42 22.24 24.35
N ALA A 443 9.98 21.15 24.96
CA ALA A 443 10.12 20.93 26.40
C ALA A 443 11.58 21.00 26.86
N ARG A 444 12.49 20.33 26.13
CA ARG A 444 13.94 20.40 26.41
C ARG A 444 14.51 21.80 26.24
N GLU A 445 14.02 22.58 25.28
CA GLU A 445 14.46 23.96 25.08
C GLU A 445 13.96 24.88 26.21
N VAL A 446 12.72 24.70 26.67
CA VAL A 446 12.15 25.43 27.81
C VAL A 446 12.95 25.14 29.09
N GLU A 447 13.31 23.87 29.31
CA GLU A 447 14.20 23.50 30.40
C GLU A 447 15.59 24.11 30.26
N LYS A 448 16.20 24.01 29.07
CA LYS A 448 17.54 24.54 28.82
C LYS A 448 17.62 26.05 29.00
N THR A 449 16.55 26.77 28.67
CA THR A 449 16.44 28.22 28.83
C THR A 449 16.00 28.64 30.23
N GLN A 450 15.68 27.68 31.11
CA GLN A 450 15.31 27.90 32.51
C GLN A 450 14.12 28.86 32.67
N ILE A 451 13.13 28.76 31.78
CA ILE A 451 11.90 29.55 31.90
C ILE A 451 11.16 29.11 33.17
N SER A 452 10.79 30.09 33.99
CA SER A 452 10.10 29.84 35.26
C SER A 452 8.65 29.42 35.04
N GLY A 453 8.13 28.56 35.91
CA GLY A 453 6.75 28.10 35.89
C GLY A 453 6.58 26.59 35.72
N VAL A 454 5.33 26.16 35.74
CA VAL A 454 4.92 24.75 35.63
C VAL A 454 4.77 24.31 34.19
N PHE A 455 4.78 23.00 33.97
CA PHE A 455 4.33 22.40 32.73
C PHE A 455 2.86 21.98 32.86
N VAL A 456 2.09 22.26 31.82
CA VAL A 456 0.66 21.93 31.74
C VAL A 456 0.43 21.11 30.48
N GLU A 457 -0.30 20.01 30.60
CA GLU A 457 -0.87 19.28 29.47
C GLU A 457 -2.38 19.19 29.63
N THR A 458 -3.10 19.42 28.53
CA THR A 458 -4.56 19.33 28.46
C THR A 458 -4.91 18.35 27.34
N GLY A 459 -5.68 17.30 27.66
CA GLY A 459 -6.00 16.21 26.72
C GLY A 459 -4.96 15.08 26.73
N VAL A 460 -4.74 14.48 27.89
CA VAL A 460 -3.73 13.44 28.15
C VAL A 460 -4.02 12.12 27.41
N ALA A 461 -5.30 11.76 27.28
CA ALA A 461 -5.82 10.53 26.71
C ALA A 461 -5.11 9.27 27.26
N LEU A 462 -4.22 8.68 26.45
CA LEU A 462 -3.48 7.46 26.79
C LEU A 462 -2.13 7.73 27.51
N GLY A 463 -1.75 9.01 27.68
CA GLY A 463 -0.57 9.45 28.42
C GLY A 463 0.73 9.54 27.61
N GLY A 464 0.66 9.49 26.28
CA GLY A 464 1.85 9.42 25.43
C GLY A 464 2.72 10.69 25.46
N SER A 465 2.13 11.85 25.16
CA SER A 465 2.77 13.17 25.27
C SER A 465 3.18 13.46 26.71
N ALA A 466 2.31 13.14 27.68
CA ALA A 466 2.58 13.29 29.11
C ALA A 466 3.84 12.54 29.58
N ILE A 467 4.06 11.31 29.12
CA ILE A 467 5.29 10.56 29.41
C ILE A 467 6.52 11.26 28.81
N VAL A 468 6.39 11.81 27.59
CA VAL A 468 7.46 12.55 26.93
C VAL A 468 7.79 13.85 27.65
N LEU A 469 6.77 14.61 28.09
CA LEU A 469 6.96 15.82 28.89
C LEU A 469 7.58 15.50 30.25
N ALA A 470 7.06 14.49 30.95
CA ALA A 470 7.59 14.06 32.25
C ALA A 470 9.06 13.64 32.19
N LYS A 471 9.50 13.02 31.09
CA LYS A 471 10.91 12.66 30.87
C LYS A 471 11.77 13.80 30.31
N ALA A 472 11.17 14.85 29.76
CA ALA A 472 11.89 15.99 29.20
C ALA A 472 12.15 17.10 30.23
N LYS A 473 11.25 17.25 31.22
CA LYS A 473 11.37 18.24 32.30
C LYS A 473 12.40 17.82 33.35
N THR A 474 12.83 18.76 34.20
CA THR A 474 13.55 18.38 35.44
C THR A 474 12.59 17.72 36.44
N PRO A 475 13.08 16.82 37.31
CA PRO A 475 12.22 16.14 38.29
C PRO A 475 11.46 17.09 39.21
N GLU A 476 12.06 18.23 39.57
CA GLU A 476 11.49 19.22 40.48
C GLU A 476 10.36 20.03 39.85
N ARG A 477 10.39 20.23 38.52
CA ARG A 477 9.36 21.02 37.84
C ARG A 477 8.02 20.33 37.88
N GLU A 478 6.98 21.02 38.32
CA GLU A 478 5.64 20.45 38.36
C GLU A 478 5.09 20.22 36.94
N LEU A 479 4.45 19.07 36.73
CA LEU A 479 3.68 18.75 35.52
C LEU A 479 2.22 18.44 35.89
N ARG A 480 1.29 19.29 35.44
CA ARG A 480 -0.15 19.14 35.66
C ARG A 480 -0.82 18.56 34.41
N LEU A 481 -1.48 17.42 34.59
CA LEU A 481 -2.07 16.62 33.51
C LEU A 481 -3.60 16.64 33.61
N TYR A 482 -4.24 17.53 32.84
CA TYR A 482 -5.69 17.73 32.84
C TYR A 482 -6.38 16.88 31.78
N ASP A 483 -7.36 16.09 32.20
CA ASP A 483 -8.21 15.31 31.30
C ASP A 483 -9.51 14.88 32.02
N VAL A 484 -10.56 14.58 31.28
CA VAL A 484 -11.72 13.84 31.78
C VAL A 484 -11.35 12.40 32.19
N TYR A 485 -10.27 11.85 31.59
CA TYR A 485 -9.87 10.44 31.70
C TYR A 485 -11.05 9.50 31.44
N ASP A 486 -11.78 9.82 30.39
CA ASP A 486 -12.96 9.14 29.87
C ASP A 486 -13.06 9.47 28.37
N LEU A 487 -14.16 9.07 27.73
CA LEU A 487 -14.47 9.49 26.38
C LEU A 487 -14.55 11.02 26.29
N ILE A 488 -13.86 11.60 25.31
CA ILE A 488 -13.90 13.05 25.06
C ILE A 488 -15.35 13.57 24.89
N PRO A 489 -15.64 14.82 25.26
CA PRO A 489 -16.94 15.44 25.00
C PRO A 489 -17.28 15.54 23.50
N ALA A 490 -18.56 15.71 23.20
CA ALA A 490 -19.02 15.91 21.83
C ALA A 490 -18.54 17.25 21.25
N PRO A 491 -18.20 17.31 19.94
CA PRO A 491 -17.87 18.56 19.27
C PRO A 491 -19.08 19.52 19.21
N GLY A 492 -18.80 20.82 19.29
CA GLY A 492 -19.79 21.90 19.28
C GLY A 492 -20.14 22.40 17.87
N GLU A 493 -20.99 23.42 17.78
CA GLU A 493 -21.38 24.02 16.49
C GLU A 493 -20.22 24.69 15.75
N ASN A 494 -19.19 25.08 16.50
CA ASN A 494 -17.98 25.72 15.99
C ASN A 494 -16.93 24.70 15.53
N ASP A 495 -17.26 23.41 15.41
CA ASP A 495 -16.39 22.37 14.88
C ASP A 495 -16.74 22.01 13.44
N ASP A 496 -15.81 21.38 12.72
CA ASP A 496 -16.07 20.99 11.33
C ASP A 496 -16.79 19.64 11.24
N GLN A 497 -17.36 19.31 10.06
CA GLN A 497 -18.06 18.04 9.87
C GLN A 497 -17.17 16.83 10.18
N ARG A 498 -15.86 16.95 9.96
CA ARG A 498 -14.91 15.89 10.25
C ARG A 498 -14.82 15.62 11.76
N SER A 499 -14.83 16.65 12.60
CA SER A 499 -14.94 16.51 14.05
C SER A 499 -16.16 15.68 14.46
N HIS A 500 -17.34 16.01 13.92
CA HIS A 500 -18.58 15.27 14.19
C HIS A 500 -18.52 13.82 13.69
N ASP A 501 -17.93 13.59 12.51
CA ASP A 501 -17.78 12.25 11.93
C ASP A 501 -16.81 11.39 12.75
N ASP A 502 -15.68 11.95 13.19
CA ASP A 502 -14.68 11.25 14.00
C ASP A 502 -15.23 10.96 15.42
N TYR A 503 -15.97 11.89 16.02
CA TYR A 503 -16.70 11.64 17.26
C TYR A 503 -17.76 10.53 17.12
N SER A 504 -18.51 10.52 16.02
CA SER A 504 -19.51 9.48 15.75
C SER A 504 -18.88 8.08 15.64
N LYS A 505 -17.65 7.98 15.09
CA LYS A 505 -16.90 6.70 15.06
C LYS A 505 -16.48 6.24 16.44
N LEU A 506 -16.07 7.16 17.33
CA LEU A 506 -15.74 6.83 18.71
C LEU A 506 -16.96 6.28 19.46
N LEU A 507 -18.13 6.92 19.30
CA LEU A 507 -19.40 6.42 19.85
C LEU A 507 -19.77 5.03 19.29
N ALA A 508 -19.54 4.81 18.00
CA ALA A 508 -19.76 3.52 17.35
C ALA A 508 -18.70 2.46 17.70
N LYS A 509 -17.75 2.76 18.59
CA LYS A 509 -16.59 1.93 18.97
C LYS A 509 -15.80 1.42 17.76
N GLN A 510 -15.70 2.23 16.70
CA GLN A 510 -14.95 1.89 15.49
C GLN A 510 -13.49 2.31 15.66
N ALA A 511 -12.61 1.32 15.73
CA ALA A 511 -11.17 1.55 15.75
C ALA A 511 -10.58 1.41 14.34
N ASP A 512 -10.08 2.51 13.80
CA ASP A 512 -9.35 2.57 12.52
C ASP A 512 -7.83 2.39 12.70
N ARG A 513 -7.32 2.59 13.92
CA ARG A 513 -5.90 2.48 14.28
C ARG A 513 -5.69 1.93 15.70
N PRO A 514 -4.51 1.32 16.00
CA PRO A 514 -4.25 0.69 17.30
C PRO A 514 -4.40 1.62 18.52
N SER A 515 -4.03 2.90 18.39
CA SER A 515 -4.17 3.86 19.49
C SER A 515 -5.63 4.22 19.78
N VAL A 516 -6.50 4.29 18.76
CA VAL A 516 -7.94 4.47 18.96
C VAL A 516 -8.55 3.21 19.59
N ALA A 517 -8.08 2.01 19.18
CA ALA A 517 -8.51 0.77 19.84
C ALA A 517 -8.13 0.76 21.33
N ASN A 518 -6.91 1.17 21.68
CA ASN A 518 -6.48 1.28 23.08
C ASN A 518 -7.27 2.33 23.86
N TYR A 519 -7.55 3.48 23.25
CA TYR A 519 -8.35 4.54 23.83
C TYR A 519 -9.77 4.04 24.17
N LEU A 520 -10.45 3.43 23.19
CA LEU A 520 -11.79 2.86 23.38
C LEU A 520 -11.83 1.67 24.34
N ALA A 521 -10.74 0.90 24.46
CA ALA A 521 -10.66 -0.24 25.36
C ALA A 521 -10.51 0.15 26.84
N HIS A 522 -10.06 1.37 27.12
CA HIS A 522 -9.77 1.84 28.47
C HIS A 522 -10.56 3.12 28.81
N THR A 523 -11.71 3.36 28.18
CA THR A 523 -12.55 4.52 28.54
C THR A 523 -13.04 4.44 29.98
N GLU A 524 -13.34 3.23 30.47
CA GLU A 524 -13.88 3.00 31.82
C GLU A 524 -12.81 3.07 32.94
N ASP A 525 -11.53 2.86 32.61
CA ASP A 525 -10.41 2.82 33.57
C ASP A 525 -9.22 3.71 33.17
N MET A 526 -9.45 4.72 32.32
CA MET A 526 -8.41 5.48 31.62
C MET A 526 -7.34 6.06 32.56
N LEU A 527 -7.74 6.65 33.68
CA LEU A 527 -6.81 7.25 34.64
C LEU A 527 -5.84 6.19 35.22
N GLU A 528 -6.34 5.01 35.55
CA GLU A 528 -5.51 3.93 36.08
C GLU A 528 -4.62 3.31 34.99
N TYR A 529 -5.12 3.25 33.76
CA TYR A 529 -4.34 2.85 32.60
C TYR A 529 -3.17 3.82 32.34
N VAL A 530 -3.40 5.13 32.38
CA VAL A 530 -2.37 6.16 32.23
C VAL A 530 -1.34 6.05 33.35
N LYS A 531 -1.77 5.96 34.62
CA LYS A 531 -0.86 5.75 35.76
C LYS A 531 -0.01 4.48 35.59
N THR A 532 -0.59 3.42 35.04
CA THR A 532 0.13 2.19 34.73
C THR A 532 1.17 2.39 33.62
N ASN A 533 0.87 3.20 32.60
CA ASN A 533 1.85 3.55 31.55
C ASN A 533 3.01 4.38 32.10
N PHE A 534 2.75 5.32 33.02
CA PHE A 534 3.79 6.07 33.74
C PHE A 534 4.72 5.15 34.53
N ARG A 535 4.16 4.21 35.31
CA ARG A 535 4.95 3.20 36.04
C ARG A 535 5.80 2.35 35.09
N ARG A 536 5.22 1.93 33.96
CA ARG A 536 5.93 1.15 32.92
C ARG A 536 7.02 1.94 32.21
N ALA A 537 6.88 3.26 32.12
CA ALA A 537 7.90 4.17 31.61
C ALA A 537 8.99 4.50 32.65
N GLY A 538 8.94 3.89 33.84
CA GLY A 538 9.86 4.17 34.93
C GLY A 538 9.76 5.60 35.43
N ILE A 539 8.55 6.17 35.46
CA ILE A 539 8.27 7.49 36.05
C ILE A 539 7.61 7.26 37.41
N ASP A 540 8.28 7.72 38.45
CA ASP A 540 7.72 7.81 39.79
C ASP A 540 7.07 9.19 39.92
N VAL A 541 5.74 9.22 39.84
CA VAL A 541 4.96 10.47 39.74
C VAL A 541 5.14 11.40 40.94
N GLN A 542 5.48 10.86 42.12
CA GLN A 542 5.77 11.66 43.31
C GLN A 542 7.17 12.28 43.22
N LYS A 543 8.18 11.50 42.81
CA LYS A 543 9.56 11.99 42.68
C LYS A 543 9.76 12.95 41.51
N GLU A 544 8.99 12.73 40.45
CA GLU A 544 9.03 13.50 39.21
C GLU A 544 7.95 14.58 39.20
N ASN A 545 7.34 14.93 40.35
CA ASN A 545 6.37 16.01 40.53
C ASN A 545 5.28 16.08 39.44
N VAL A 546 4.58 14.95 39.21
CA VAL A 546 3.50 14.81 38.21
C VAL A 546 2.16 14.66 38.89
N HIS A 547 1.19 15.50 38.52
CA HIS A 547 -0.16 15.53 39.09
C HIS A 547 -1.22 15.25 38.02
N PHE A 548 -2.08 14.26 38.26
CA PHE A 548 -3.22 13.93 37.38
C PHE A 548 -4.48 14.61 37.90
N ILE A 549 -5.13 15.41 37.07
CA ILE A 549 -6.29 16.21 37.44
C ILE A 549 -7.47 15.76 36.57
N ARG A 550 -8.41 15.04 37.20
CA ARG A 550 -9.56 14.45 36.51
C ARG A 550 -10.76 15.40 36.54
N GLY A 551 -11.28 15.73 35.36
CA GLY A 551 -12.53 16.47 35.19
C GLY A 551 -12.55 17.25 33.87
N LEU A 552 -13.68 17.92 33.61
CA LEU A 552 -13.77 18.83 32.47
C LEU A 552 -12.92 20.08 32.72
N PHE A 553 -12.42 20.71 31.64
CA PHE A 553 -11.51 21.85 31.77
C PHE A 553 -12.16 23.08 32.40
N ASP A 554 -13.46 23.28 32.23
CA ASP A 554 -14.22 24.38 32.84
C ASP A 554 -14.25 24.29 34.36
N GLU A 555 -14.31 23.07 34.88
CA GLU A 555 -14.30 22.75 36.31
C GLU A 555 -12.89 22.70 36.90
N THR A 556 -11.90 22.25 36.12
CA THR A 556 -10.59 21.85 36.67
C THR A 556 -9.41 22.70 36.24
N LEU A 557 -9.41 23.31 35.05
CA LEU A 557 -8.27 24.07 34.53
C LEU A 557 -8.20 25.46 35.19
N VAL A 558 -7.68 25.46 36.41
CA VAL A 558 -7.43 26.65 37.22
C VAL A 558 -5.92 26.83 37.33
N ILE A 559 -5.44 27.98 36.85
CA ILE A 559 -4.02 28.35 36.84
C ILE A 559 -3.87 29.62 37.66
N ASP A 560 -3.06 29.55 38.71
CA ASP A 560 -2.79 30.63 39.66
C ASP A 560 -1.30 30.98 39.75
N GLU A 561 -0.48 30.32 38.94
CA GLU A 561 0.98 30.48 38.91
C GLU A 561 1.54 30.54 37.49
N PRO A 562 2.81 30.96 37.31
CA PRO A 562 3.41 31.05 35.99
C PRO A 562 3.52 29.69 35.29
N VAL A 563 3.29 29.66 33.98
CA VAL A 563 3.36 28.45 33.13
C VAL A 563 4.52 28.58 32.15
N ALA A 564 5.50 27.69 32.25
CA ALA A 564 6.66 27.67 31.37
C ALA A 564 6.35 27.00 30.01
N LEU A 565 5.54 25.94 30.03
CA LEU A 565 5.10 25.22 28.85
C LEU A 565 3.65 24.75 29.02
N ALA A 566 2.80 25.07 28.04
CA ALA A 566 1.47 24.48 27.92
C ALA A 566 1.38 23.65 26.64
N HIS A 567 1.10 22.36 26.76
CA HIS A 567 0.75 21.49 25.64
C HIS A 567 -0.78 21.33 25.60
N VAL A 568 -1.40 21.94 24.59
CA VAL A 568 -2.83 21.94 24.35
C VAL A 568 -3.16 20.87 23.31
N ASP A 569 -3.51 19.67 23.78
CA ASP A 569 -3.81 18.46 23.00
C ASP A 569 -5.29 18.09 23.11
N CYS A 570 -6.17 19.08 22.93
CA CYS A 570 -7.61 18.87 22.83
C CYS A 570 -8.11 19.15 21.40
N ASP A 571 -9.10 18.37 20.96
CA ASP A 571 -9.49 18.29 19.54
C ASP A 571 -10.40 19.44 19.06
N TRP A 572 -11.32 19.92 19.92
CA TRP A 572 -12.46 20.76 19.53
C TRP A 572 -12.28 22.26 19.79
N TYR A 573 -13.09 23.09 19.12
CA TYR A 573 -13.04 24.55 19.25
C TYR A 573 -13.19 25.03 20.71
N ASP A 574 -14.25 24.61 21.39
CA ASP A 574 -14.58 25.07 22.75
C ASP A 574 -13.49 24.75 23.79
N PRO A 575 -13.00 23.49 23.91
CA PRO A 575 -11.92 23.19 24.85
C PRO A 575 -10.61 23.91 24.51
N VAL A 576 -10.25 24.06 23.23
CA VAL A 576 -9.05 24.83 22.84
C VAL A 576 -9.20 26.30 23.22
N SER A 577 -10.36 26.91 22.93
CA SER A 577 -10.66 28.29 23.29
C SER A 577 -10.59 28.52 24.80
N LEU A 578 -11.14 27.59 25.59
CA LEU A 578 -11.10 27.64 27.04
C LEU A 578 -9.67 27.50 27.58
N CYS A 579 -8.86 26.58 27.01
CA CYS A 579 -7.44 26.48 27.36
C CYS A 579 -6.71 27.80 27.11
N ILE A 580 -6.93 28.44 25.95
CA ILE A 580 -6.35 29.75 25.63
C ILE A 580 -6.75 30.79 26.67
N GLU A 581 -8.06 30.89 26.96
CA GLU A 581 -8.59 31.85 27.93
C GLU A 581 -7.95 31.71 29.31
N ARG A 582 -7.79 30.48 29.80
CA ARG A 582 -7.24 30.20 31.14
C ARG A 582 -5.72 30.28 31.21
N LEU A 583 -5.01 30.03 30.11
CA LEU A 583 -3.55 29.92 30.13
C LEU A 583 -2.83 31.20 29.67
N ARG A 584 -3.39 31.96 28.72
CA ARG A 584 -2.65 33.02 27.99
C ARG A 584 -1.99 34.07 28.90
N ASP A 585 -2.64 34.44 30.01
CA ASP A 585 -2.14 35.48 30.90
C ASP A 585 -1.09 34.96 31.89
N HIS A 586 -1.04 33.64 32.08
CA HIS A 586 -0.14 32.93 32.99
C HIS A 586 1.12 32.39 32.31
N ILE A 587 1.20 32.34 30.97
CA ILE A 587 2.41 31.89 30.27
C ILE A 587 3.59 32.80 30.63
N SER A 588 4.71 32.29 31.12
CA SER A 588 5.88 33.11 31.46
C SER A 588 6.49 33.80 30.24
N LEU A 589 7.24 34.89 30.41
CA LEU A 589 8.06 35.46 29.34
C LEU A 589 9.03 34.39 28.79
N GLY A 590 9.08 34.23 27.48
CA GLY A 590 9.79 33.13 26.81
C GLY A 590 9.06 31.79 26.84
N GLY A 591 8.01 31.64 27.66
CA GLY A 591 7.19 30.44 27.77
C GLY A 591 6.47 30.08 26.47
N VAL A 592 6.16 28.81 26.29
CA VAL A 592 5.66 28.27 25.02
C VAL A 592 4.29 27.61 25.20
N VAL A 593 3.40 27.83 24.23
CA VAL A 593 2.14 27.09 24.09
C VAL A 593 2.21 26.28 22.80
N VAL A 594 1.94 24.98 22.88
CA VAL A 594 1.93 24.04 21.74
C VAL A 594 0.50 23.55 21.53
N PHE A 595 -0.12 23.91 20.41
CA PHE A 595 -1.42 23.41 19.99
C PHE A 595 -1.23 22.20 19.08
N ASP A 596 -1.49 21.00 19.61
CA ASP A 596 -1.18 19.75 18.90
C ASP A 596 -2.02 19.60 17.63
N ASP A 597 -3.31 19.93 17.70
CA ASP A 597 -4.28 19.67 16.65
C ASP A 597 -4.66 20.87 15.78
N TYR A 598 -3.86 21.93 15.83
CA TYR A 598 -4.01 23.12 14.98
C TYR A 598 -4.12 22.79 13.48
N GLY A 599 -3.33 21.85 12.97
CA GLY A 599 -3.40 21.40 11.58
C GLY A 599 -4.33 20.21 11.33
N THR A 600 -5.00 19.70 12.38
CA THR A 600 -5.84 18.49 12.31
C THR A 600 -7.32 18.83 12.19
N TYR A 601 -7.85 19.71 13.06
CA TYR A 601 -9.28 20.04 13.12
C TYR A 601 -9.50 21.54 12.88
N GLY A 602 -10.52 21.85 12.06
CA GLY A 602 -10.84 23.22 11.70
C GLY A 602 -11.31 24.06 12.90
N GLY A 603 -11.95 23.44 13.90
CA GLY A 603 -12.35 24.10 15.15
C GLY A 603 -11.15 24.60 15.95
N ALA A 604 -10.23 23.69 16.31
CA ALA A 604 -8.98 24.03 16.99
C ALA A 604 -8.20 25.14 16.26
N LYS A 605 -8.08 25.06 14.92
CA LYS A 605 -7.43 26.10 14.10
C LYS A 605 -8.10 27.46 14.26
N ARG A 606 -9.43 27.53 14.16
CA ARG A 606 -10.19 28.77 14.28
C ARG A 606 -10.03 29.42 15.65
N ALA A 607 -10.06 28.64 16.72
CA ALA A 607 -9.87 29.16 18.08
C ALA A 607 -8.50 29.84 18.23
N VAL A 608 -7.44 29.16 17.77
CA VAL A 608 -6.07 29.68 17.83
C VAL A 608 -5.87 30.90 16.92
N ASP A 609 -6.36 30.84 15.67
CA ASP A 609 -6.23 31.96 14.72
C ASP A 609 -6.98 33.21 15.21
N SER A 610 -8.15 33.03 15.83
CA SER A 610 -8.95 34.14 16.38
C SER A 610 -8.26 34.81 17.57
N TRP A 611 -7.57 34.03 18.42
CA TRP A 611 -6.79 34.56 19.53
C TRP A 611 -5.53 35.29 19.07
N LEU A 612 -4.74 34.68 18.17
CA LEU A 612 -3.51 35.30 17.68
C LEU A 612 -3.76 36.55 16.83
N ALA A 613 -4.97 36.72 16.28
CA ALA A 613 -5.37 37.94 15.60
C ALA A 613 -5.54 39.14 16.56
N VAL A 614 -5.72 38.90 17.87
CA VAL A 614 -6.00 39.95 18.87
C VAL A 614 -4.95 40.06 19.98
N ASP A 615 -4.09 39.05 20.16
CA ASP A 615 -3.06 39.01 21.20
C ASP A 615 -1.66 39.00 20.58
N ASP A 616 -1.01 40.16 20.55
CA ASP A 616 0.29 40.39 19.92
C ASP A 616 1.50 40.02 20.81
N ARG A 617 1.25 39.56 22.05
CA ARG A 617 2.27 39.11 23.00
C ARG A 617 2.95 37.81 22.58
N PHE A 618 2.38 37.09 21.61
CA PHE A 618 2.83 35.76 21.21
C PHE A 618 3.35 35.74 19.78
N GLU A 619 4.45 35.01 19.55
CA GLU A 619 5.02 34.79 18.22
C GLU A 619 5.05 33.32 17.84
N VAL A 620 4.80 33.03 16.56
CA VAL A 620 4.84 31.66 16.03
C VAL A 620 6.30 31.22 15.88
N ILE A 621 6.69 30.15 16.57
CA ILE A 621 8.05 29.58 16.55
C ILE A 621 8.12 28.19 15.89
N HIS A 622 6.97 27.57 15.66
CA HIS A 622 6.84 26.31 14.93
C HIS A 622 5.49 26.26 14.23
N HIS A 623 5.49 25.89 12.96
CA HIS A 623 4.26 25.73 12.18
C HIS A 623 4.42 24.57 11.20
N ASP A 624 3.74 23.47 11.49
CA ASP A 624 3.56 22.34 10.59
C ASP A 624 2.13 21.79 10.79
N ARG A 625 1.99 20.61 11.42
CA ARG A 625 0.69 20.07 11.82
C ARG A 625 0.27 20.47 13.23
N SER A 626 1.23 20.82 14.08
CA SER A 626 1.01 21.54 15.32
C SER A 626 1.51 22.97 15.17
N LEU A 627 0.99 23.88 16.00
CA LEU A 627 1.47 25.26 16.09
C LEU A 627 2.08 25.46 17.47
N ALA A 628 3.32 25.96 17.53
CA ALA A 628 3.88 26.43 18.79
C ALA A 628 4.09 27.94 18.75
N VAL A 629 3.64 28.61 19.80
CA VAL A 629 3.79 30.05 20.00
C VAL A 629 4.57 30.34 21.26
N ARG A 630 5.38 31.39 21.25
CA ARG A 630 6.21 31.83 22.38
C ARG A 630 5.77 33.20 22.85
N ARG A 631 5.66 33.40 24.16
CA ARG A 631 5.43 34.72 24.75
C ARG A 631 6.70 35.56 24.64
N ARG A 632 6.59 36.75 24.05
CA ARG A 632 7.68 37.73 23.90
C ARG A 632 8.04 38.40 25.20
#